data_AF-A0A1Y2ELA8-F1
#
_entry.id   AF-A0A1Y2ELA8-F1
#
_cell.length_a   1.000
_cell.length_b   1.000
_cell.length_c   1.000
_cell.angle_alpha   90.00
_cell.angle_beta   90.00
_cell.angle_gamma   90.00
#
_symmetry.space_group_name_H-M   'P 1'
#
loop_
_entity.id
_entity.type
_entity.pdbx_description
1 polymer ?
#
loop_
_entity_poly.entity_id
_entity_poly.type
_entity_poly.pdbx_seq_one_letter_code
_entity_poly.pdbx_strand_id
1 'polypeptide(L)'
;MLNNSSDLNTFLIDLKDLLEKKGIFLSSKKYPLKFMYKLINEFDEIGWDKISNLKSDLHSLTININDSYNRKHKLNLIFPYNYNTEAIEVKADIPEQINNKYYIDELSNIIEFYKNIFDKYNDFWCQLEEIDKKTWVIEPINPPRSSTYRRIIIERKCSINIQINPSNPRSIPIYQLMGSDELVQKWTKILINRQYLWNLNNTIYENLKKILDIDFPQKEKMTLSDISEECGICYSHYLTVNNGDKEEMLLPDKQCKNSKCSRSFHYKCLFEWLRSLTTTKTSFNYLYGKCPYCEEMITL
;
A
#
# COMPACT_ATOMS: atom_id res chain seq x y z
N MET A 1 -21.68 13.00 -46.04
CA MET A 1 -21.23 11.60 -45.97
C MET A 1 -22.23 10.77 -45.18
N LEU A 2 -22.47 11.03 -43.89
CA LEU A 2 -23.40 10.25 -43.05
C LEU A 2 -24.88 10.17 -43.53
N ASN A 3 -25.40 11.19 -44.22
CA ASN A 3 -26.80 11.20 -44.68
C ASN A 3 -27.08 10.30 -45.90
N ASN A 4 -26.04 9.70 -46.50
CA ASN A 4 -26.16 8.85 -47.68
C ASN A 4 -25.85 7.37 -47.39
N SER A 5 -25.62 7.00 -46.13
CA SER A 5 -25.28 5.63 -45.76
C SER A 5 -26.54 4.74 -45.88
N SER A 6 -26.44 3.68 -46.68
CA SER A 6 -27.56 2.78 -47.03
C SER A 6 -27.99 1.84 -45.91
N ASP A 7 -27.13 1.64 -44.92
CA ASP A 7 -27.29 0.69 -43.83
C ASP A 7 -26.40 1.06 -42.64
N LEU A 8 -26.66 0.44 -41.50
CA LEU A 8 -25.98 0.74 -40.24
C LEU A 8 -24.47 0.49 -40.29
N ASN A 9 -23.99 -0.53 -41.02
CA ASN A 9 -22.56 -0.82 -41.09
C ASN A 9 -21.82 0.24 -41.91
N THR A 10 -22.39 0.64 -43.04
CA THR A 10 -21.85 1.71 -43.88
C THR A 10 -21.83 3.05 -43.12
N PHE A 11 -22.88 3.33 -42.35
CA PHE A 11 -22.95 4.51 -41.49
C PHE A 11 -21.86 4.51 -40.39
N LEU A 12 -21.63 3.37 -39.73
CA LEU A 12 -20.62 3.25 -38.67
C LEU A 12 -19.19 3.40 -39.20
N ILE A 13 -18.93 2.94 -40.43
CA ILE A 13 -17.63 3.15 -41.11
C ILE A 13 -17.44 4.63 -41.45
N ASP A 14 -18.44 5.27 -42.06
CA ASP A 14 -18.40 6.70 -42.40
C ASP A 14 -18.21 7.58 -41.15
N LEU A 15 -18.86 7.19 -40.03
CA LEU A 15 -18.75 7.87 -38.75
C LEU A 15 -17.35 7.73 -38.16
N LYS A 16 -16.77 6.52 -38.21
CA LYS A 16 -15.42 6.26 -37.75
C LYS A 16 -14.40 7.09 -38.53
N ASP A 17 -14.49 7.13 -39.85
CA ASP A 17 -13.60 7.92 -40.71
C ASP A 17 -13.70 9.44 -40.44
N LEU A 18 -14.91 9.93 -40.17
CA LEU A 18 -15.15 11.33 -39.79
C LEU A 18 -14.54 11.68 -38.43
N LEU A 19 -14.63 10.77 -37.46
CA LEU A 19 -14.06 10.94 -36.12
C LEU A 19 -12.53 10.91 -36.16
N GLU A 20 -11.94 9.98 -36.92
CA GLU A 20 -10.47 9.89 -37.10
C GLU A 20 -9.89 11.15 -37.76
N LYS A 21 -10.57 11.72 -38.77
CA LYS A 21 -10.19 13.02 -39.39
C LYS A 21 -10.23 14.21 -38.43
N LYS A 22 -10.97 14.09 -37.32
CA LYS A 22 -11.05 15.11 -36.25
C LYS A 22 -10.11 14.82 -35.08
N GLY A 23 -9.23 13.83 -35.21
CA GLY A 23 -8.32 13.40 -34.14
C GLY A 23 -9.01 12.60 -33.02
N ILE A 24 -10.27 12.17 -33.24
CA ILE A 24 -11.04 11.36 -32.31
C ILE A 24 -10.94 9.90 -32.77
N PHE A 25 -9.97 9.18 -32.22
CA PHE A 25 -9.77 7.77 -32.55
C PHE A 25 -10.76 6.91 -31.73
N LEU A 26 -11.76 6.34 -32.40
CA LEU A 26 -12.59 5.29 -31.81
C LEU A 26 -11.73 4.04 -31.58
N SER A 27 -11.23 3.86 -30.36
CA SER A 27 -10.40 2.70 -30.03
C SER A 27 -11.25 1.43 -30.04
N SER A 28 -11.22 0.70 -31.15
CA SER A 28 -11.56 -0.73 -31.20
C SER A 28 -10.28 -1.54 -31.07
N LYS A 29 -9.51 -1.30 -30.01
CA LYS A 29 -8.30 -2.07 -29.70
C LYS A 29 -8.73 -3.50 -29.38
N LYS A 30 -8.79 -4.34 -30.41
CA LYS A 30 -9.14 -5.76 -30.31
C LYS A 30 -7.85 -6.55 -30.42
N TYR A 31 -7.63 -7.46 -29.48
CA TYR A 31 -6.52 -8.40 -29.56
C TYR A 31 -6.70 -9.31 -30.79
N PRO A 32 -5.63 -9.62 -31.55
CA PRO A 32 -5.71 -10.55 -32.68
C PRO A 32 -6.22 -11.92 -32.25
N LEU A 33 -6.99 -12.62 -33.11
CA LEU A 33 -7.47 -13.98 -32.84
C LEU A 33 -6.32 -14.94 -32.47
N LYS A 34 -5.18 -14.83 -33.14
CA LYS A 34 -3.97 -15.61 -32.85
C LYS A 34 -3.50 -15.44 -31.40
N PHE A 35 -3.57 -14.22 -30.87
CA PHE A 35 -3.22 -13.94 -29.47
C PHE A 35 -4.25 -14.56 -28.51
N MET A 36 -5.54 -14.48 -28.83
CA MET A 36 -6.59 -15.09 -28.01
C MET A 36 -6.49 -16.62 -27.97
N TYR A 37 -6.20 -17.27 -29.11
CA TYR A 37 -5.94 -18.72 -29.14
C TYR A 37 -4.74 -19.11 -28.29
N LYS A 38 -3.66 -18.33 -28.38
CA LYS A 38 -2.47 -18.52 -27.55
C LYS A 38 -2.80 -18.43 -26.06
N LEU A 39 -3.55 -17.40 -25.66
CA LEU A 39 -4.00 -17.21 -24.29
C LEU A 39 -4.81 -18.41 -23.76
N ILE A 40 -5.72 -18.95 -24.58
CA ILE A 40 -6.51 -20.14 -24.24
C ILE A 40 -5.63 -21.36 -24.01
N ASN A 41 -4.63 -21.59 -24.87
CA ASN A 41 -3.69 -22.70 -24.69
C ASN A 41 -2.92 -22.58 -23.36
N GLU A 42 -2.41 -21.37 -23.05
CA GLU A 42 -1.76 -21.13 -21.75
C GLU A 42 -2.71 -21.41 -20.58
N PHE A 43 -4.00 -21.08 -20.70
CA PHE A 43 -5.02 -21.32 -19.67
C PHE A 43 -5.29 -22.82 -19.47
N ASP A 44 -5.36 -23.58 -20.56
CA ASP A 44 -5.51 -25.03 -20.52
C ASP A 44 -4.30 -25.69 -19.82
N GLU A 45 -3.08 -25.19 -20.07
CA GLU A 45 -1.87 -25.69 -19.43
C GLU A 45 -1.80 -25.39 -17.92
N ILE A 46 -2.14 -24.16 -17.51
CA ILE A 46 -2.04 -23.77 -16.09
C ILE A 46 -3.22 -24.26 -15.23
N GLY A 47 -4.36 -24.53 -15.85
CA GLY A 47 -5.64 -24.84 -15.19
C GLY A 47 -6.54 -23.61 -15.00
N TRP A 48 -7.78 -23.72 -15.50
CA TRP A 48 -8.80 -22.66 -15.42
C TRP A 48 -9.20 -22.29 -14.00
N ASP A 49 -9.05 -23.19 -13.03
CA ASP A 49 -9.36 -22.98 -11.61
C ASP A 49 -8.50 -21.88 -10.96
N LYS A 50 -7.31 -21.62 -11.52
CA LYS A 50 -6.42 -20.55 -11.05
C LYS A 50 -6.85 -19.18 -11.56
N ILE A 51 -7.65 -19.11 -12.63
CA ILE A 51 -8.09 -17.86 -13.24
C ILE A 51 -9.27 -17.30 -12.44
N SER A 52 -9.08 -16.12 -11.87
CA SER A 52 -10.07 -15.51 -10.96
C SER A 52 -10.85 -14.37 -11.58
N ASN A 53 -10.24 -13.66 -12.52
CA ASN A 53 -10.84 -12.53 -13.20
C ASN A 53 -10.13 -12.29 -14.53
N LEU A 54 -10.89 -12.02 -15.58
CA LEU A 54 -10.40 -11.58 -16.88
C LEU A 54 -11.30 -10.41 -17.31
N LYS A 55 -10.72 -9.23 -17.53
CA LYS A 55 -11.51 -8.08 -17.99
C LYS A 55 -12.03 -8.33 -19.40
N SER A 56 -13.19 -7.76 -19.71
CA SER A 56 -13.86 -7.89 -21.01
C SER A 56 -13.06 -7.32 -22.18
N ASP A 57 -12.16 -6.38 -21.90
CA ASP A 57 -11.22 -5.81 -22.88
C ASP A 57 -9.98 -6.69 -23.09
N LEU A 58 -9.85 -7.79 -22.35
CA LEU A 58 -8.68 -8.69 -22.29
C LEU A 58 -7.38 -7.98 -21.90
N HIS A 59 -7.46 -6.76 -21.37
CA HIS A 59 -6.28 -5.97 -21.03
C HIS A 59 -5.66 -6.42 -19.70
N SER A 60 -6.45 -7.03 -18.82
CA SER A 60 -5.94 -7.56 -17.55
C SER A 60 -6.55 -8.90 -17.16
N LEU A 61 -5.70 -9.77 -16.63
CA LEU A 61 -6.03 -11.09 -16.08
C LEU A 61 -5.53 -11.16 -14.63
N THR A 62 -6.30 -11.78 -13.74
CA THR A 62 -5.90 -12.06 -12.36
C THR A 62 -5.86 -13.57 -12.11
N ILE A 63 -4.69 -14.07 -11.73
CA ILE A 63 -4.44 -15.46 -11.38
C ILE A 63 -4.30 -15.58 -9.86
N ASN A 64 -4.89 -16.62 -9.28
CA ASN A 64 -4.71 -16.98 -7.88
C ASN A 64 -3.60 -18.02 -7.74
N ILE A 65 -2.70 -17.80 -6.78
CA ILE A 65 -1.62 -18.72 -6.45
C ILE A 65 -1.63 -18.91 -4.93
N ASN A 66 -1.56 -20.14 -4.47
CA ASN A 66 -1.39 -20.43 -3.04
C ASN A 66 0.09 -20.64 -2.73
N ASP A 67 0.58 -20.01 -1.66
CA ASP A 67 1.89 -20.35 -1.09
C ASP A 67 1.83 -21.68 -0.31
N SER A 68 2.97 -22.15 0.18
CA SER A 68 3.08 -23.38 0.98
C SER A 68 2.40 -23.31 2.35
N TYR A 69 2.03 -22.11 2.82
CA TYR A 69 1.22 -21.88 4.02
C TYR A 69 -0.27 -21.76 3.68
N ASN A 70 -0.65 -22.04 2.43
CA ASN A 70 -2.00 -21.98 1.88
C ASN A 70 -2.62 -20.57 1.93
N ARG A 71 -1.79 -19.53 1.95
CA ARG A 71 -2.26 -18.15 1.76
C ARG A 71 -2.49 -17.90 0.28
N LYS A 72 -3.61 -17.27 -0.03
CA LYS A 72 -4.02 -16.97 -1.41
C LYS A 72 -3.47 -15.63 -1.86
N HIS A 73 -2.64 -15.66 -2.89
CA HIS A 73 -2.01 -14.49 -3.52
C HIS A 73 -2.65 -14.21 -4.88
N LYS A 74 -2.75 -12.93 -5.25
CA LYS A 74 -3.24 -12.48 -6.56
C LYS A 74 -2.09 -12.00 -7.41
N LEU A 75 -1.99 -12.55 -8.62
CA LEU A 75 -1.05 -12.15 -9.65
C LEU A 75 -1.82 -11.48 -10.79
N ASN A 76 -1.59 -10.18 -11.00
CA ASN A 76 -2.27 -9.41 -12.03
C ASN A 76 -1.38 -9.27 -13.26
N LEU A 77 -1.81 -9.81 -14.39
CA LEU A 77 -1.17 -9.69 -15.69
C LEU A 77 -1.82 -8.56 -16.46
N ILE A 78 -1.01 -7.67 -17.05
CA ILE A 78 -1.45 -6.53 -17.85
C ILE A 78 -0.86 -6.71 -19.25
N PHE A 79 -1.74 -6.82 -20.24
CA PHE A 79 -1.38 -7.09 -21.62
C PHE A 79 -1.22 -5.79 -22.41
N PRO A 80 -0.12 -5.56 -23.13
CA PRO A 80 -0.01 -4.37 -23.96
C PRO A 80 -1.06 -4.38 -25.07
N TYR A 81 -1.63 -3.22 -25.39
CA TYR A 81 -2.51 -3.09 -26.56
C TYR A 81 -1.76 -3.23 -27.88
N ASN A 82 -0.45 -2.96 -27.87
CA ASN A 82 0.44 -3.21 -28.99
C ASN A 82 1.01 -4.63 -28.85
N TYR A 83 0.31 -5.61 -29.40
CA TYR A 83 0.70 -7.02 -29.32
C TYR A 83 2.06 -7.32 -29.98
N ASN A 84 2.59 -6.40 -30.79
CA ASN A 84 3.94 -6.51 -31.37
C ASN A 84 5.05 -6.19 -30.36
N THR A 85 4.74 -5.56 -29.22
CA THR A 85 5.66 -5.48 -28.07
C THR A 85 5.31 -6.61 -27.12
N GLU A 86 6.16 -7.63 -27.11
CA GLU A 86 5.85 -8.99 -26.68
C GLU A 86 5.81 -9.20 -25.16
N ALA A 87 6.14 -8.18 -24.36
CA ALA A 87 6.23 -8.30 -22.91
C ALA A 87 4.93 -7.88 -22.20
N ILE A 88 4.37 -8.78 -21.39
CA ILE A 88 3.31 -8.51 -20.42
C ILE A 88 3.92 -7.91 -19.15
N GLU A 89 3.17 -7.04 -18.48
CA GLU A 89 3.53 -6.56 -17.15
C GLU A 89 2.81 -7.41 -16.09
N VAL A 90 3.54 -7.88 -15.09
CA VAL A 90 2.99 -8.66 -13.98
C VAL A 90 3.04 -7.83 -12.69
N LYS A 91 1.99 -7.85 -11.90
CA LYS A 91 1.92 -7.15 -10.61
C LYS A 91 1.51 -8.13 -9.51
N ALA A 92 2.32 -8.19 -8.47
CA ALA A 92 2.06 -8.95 -7.26
C ALA A 92 2.21 -8.04 -6.03
N ASP A 93 1.48 -8.34 -4.96
CA ASP A 93 1.57 -7.61 -3.70
C ASP A 93 2.71 -8.20 -2.85
N ILE A 94 3.95 -7.84 -3.17
CA ILE A 94 5.17 -8.37 -2.53
C ILE A 94 6.04 -7.25 -1.95
N PRO A 95 6.88 -7.54 -0.93
CA PRO A 95 7.65 -6.52 -0.21
C PRO A 95 8.74 -5.82 -1.01
N GLU A 96 9.29 -6.49 -2.02
CA GLU A 96 10.40 -5.99 -2.83
C GLU A 96 9.94 -5.81 -4.28
N GLN A 97 10.44 -4.77 -4.95
CA GLN A 97 10.23 -4.60 -6.39
C GLN A 97 11.15 -5.56 -7.15
N ILE A 98 10.57 -6.27 -8.10
CA ILE A 98 11.29 -7.19 -8.98
C ILE A 98 11.05 -6.81 -10.43
N ASN A 99 11.92 -7.28 -11.34
CA ASN A 99 11.65 -7.17 -12.76
C ASN A 99 10.35 -7.93 -13.06
N ASN A 100 9.41 -7.25 -13.71
CA ASN A 100 8.04 -7.71 -13.81
C ASN A 100 7.53 -7.80 -15.26
N LYS A 101 8.45 -7.78 -16.23
CA LYS A 101 8.15 -7.93 -17.65
C LYS A 101 8.51 -9.33 -18.12
N TYR A 102 7.55 -10.00 -18.75
CA TYR A 102 7.69 -11.39 -19.20
C TYR A 102 7.02 -11.63 -20.53
N TYR A 103 7.30 -12.76 -21.19
CA TYR A 103 6.59 -13.19 -22.38
C TYR A 103 5.44 -14.12 -22.01
N ILE A 104 4.32 -14.05 -22.74
CA ILE A 104 3.14 -14.85 -22.41
C ILE A 104 3.32 -16.36 -22.64
N ASP A 105 4.25 -16.78 -23.52
CA ASP A 105 4.59 -18.20 -23.75
C ASP A 105 5.19 -18.90 -22.51
N GLU A 106 5.42 -18.15 -21.45
CA GLU A 106 6.07 -18.61 -20.23
C GLU A 106 5.10 -18.58 -19.05
N LEU A 107 3.77 -18.59 -19.27
CA LEU A 107 2.80 -18.35 -18.17
C LEU A 107 2.96 -19.35 -17.03
N SER A 108 3.17 -20.63 -17.35
CA SER A 108 3.48 -21.69 -16.39
C SER A 108 4.74 -21.38 -15.58
N ASN A 109 5.83 -20.99 -16.25
CA ASN A 109 7.10 -20.60 -15.63
C ASN A 109 6.96 -19.34 -14.77
N ILE A 110 6.17 -18.35 -15.20
CA ILE A 110 5.86 -17.13 -14.44
C ILE A 110 5.14 -17.52 -13.14
N ILE A 111 4.13 -18.39 -13.22
CA ILE A 111 3.39 -18.86 -12.03
C ILE A 111 4.32 -19.59 -11.06
N GLU A 112 5.18 -20.49 -11.55
CA GLU A 112 6.14 -21.20 -10.72
C GLU A 112 7.15 -20.24 -10.06
N PHE A 113 7.67 -19.29 -10.82
CA PHE A 113 8.56 -18.24 -10.32
C PHE A 113 7.90 -17.43 -9.19
N TYR A 114 6.68 -16.94 -9.39
CA TYR A 114 5.98 -16.17 -8.36
C TYR A 114 5.60 -17.03 -7.14
N LYS A 115 5.28 -18.32 -7.33
CA LYS A 115 5.08 -19.24 -6.22
C LYS A 115 6.34 -19.35 -5.35
N ASN A 116 7.51 -19.51 -5.97
CA ASN A 116 8.78 -19.54 -5.25
C ASN A 116 9.08 -18.21 -4.53
N ILE A 117 8.71 -17.07 -5.13
CA ILE A 117 8.80 -15.76 -4.48
C ILE A 117 7.89 -15.67 -3.25
N PHE A 118 6.64 -16.12 -3.36
CA PHE A 118 5.73 -16.13 -2.22
C PHE A 118 6.27 -17.02 -1.11
N ASP A 119 6.81 -18.19 -1.49
CA ASP A 119 7.40 -19.11 -0.53
C ASP A 119 8.62 -18.53 0.20
N LYS A 120 9.44 -17.73 -0.49
CA LYS A 120 10.57 -16.98 0.10
C LYS A 120 10.13 -16.05 1.23
N TYR A 121 8.96 -15.40 1.13
CA TYR A 121 8.48 -14.42 2.11
C TYR A 121 7.59 -15.01 3.22
N ASN A 122 7.48 -16.34 3.31
CA ASN A 122 6.60 -16.97 4.29
C ASN A 122 6.90 -16.60 5.74
N ASP A 123 8.17 -16.63 6.17
CA ASP A 123 8.53 -16.27 7.55
C ASP A 123 8.21 -14.79 7.81
N PHE A 124 8.49 -13.90 6.85
CA PHE A 124 8.15 -12.48 6.94
C PHE A 124 6.65 -12.25 7.15
N TRP A 125 5.81 -12.90 6.35
CA TRP A 125 4.36 -12.79 6.53
C TRP A 125 3.87 -13.43 7.82
N CYS A 126 4.46 -14.54 8.28
CA CYS A 126 4.16 -15.11 9.60
C CYS A 126 4.44 -14.10 10.72
N GLN A 127 5.58 -13.40 10.69
CA GLN A 127 5.91 -12.39 11.70
C GLN A 127 4.86 -11.27 11.74
N LEU A 128 4.46 -10.77 10.57
CA LEU A 128 3.45 -9.71 10.46
C LEU A 128 2.06 -10.18 10.90
N GLU A 129 1.63 -11.38 10.47
CA GLU A 129 0.33 -11.94 10.84
C GLU A 129 0.19 -12.13 12.35
N GLU A 130 1.27 -12.52 13.03
CA GLU A 130 1.26 -12.63 14.48
C GLU A 130 1.11 -11.25 15.16
N ILE A 131 1.84 -10.23 14.68
CA ILE A 131 1.72 -8.85 15.16
C ILE A 131 0.28 -8.34 14.94
N ASP A 132 -0.25 -8.51 13.73
CA ASP A 132 -1.57 -8.06 13.32
C ASP A 132 -2.68 -8.72 14.18
N LYS A 133 -2.46 -9.97 14.61
CA LYS A 133 -3.41 -10.72 15.46
C LYS A 133 -3.27 -10.42 16.94
N LYS A 134 -2.05 -10.17 17.44
CA LYS A 134 -1.76 -10.09 18.88
C LYS A 134 -1.54 -8.67 19.40
N THR A 135 -1.59 -7.66 18.54
CA THR A 135 -1.37 -6.26 18.92
C THR A 135 -2.40 -5.36 18.26
N TRP A 136 -2.55 -4.14 18.79
CA TRP A 136 -3.29 -3.12 18.08
C TRP A 136 -2.39 -2.37 17.09
N VAL A 137 -2.43 -2.80 15.82
CA VAL A 137 -1.87 -2.07 14.69
C VAL A 137 -2.82 -0.94 14.28
N ILE A 138 -2.30 0.30 14.27
CA ILE A 138 -3.05 1.49 13.84
C ILE A 138 -2.70 1.91 12.42
N GLU A 139 -1.49 1.61 11.94
CA GLU A 139 -1.06 1.92 10.57
C GLU A 139 -0.14 0.81 10.01
N PRO A 140 -0.37 0.36 8.76
CA PRO A 140 -1.57 0.60 7.96
C PRO A 140 -2.80 -0.14 8.53
N ILE A 141 -4.01 0.41 8.37
CA ILE A 141 -5.24 -0.22 8.88
C ILE A 141 -5.54 -1.56 8.20
N ASN A 142 -5.36 -1.59 6.87
CA ASN A 142 -5.53 -2.78 6.04
C ASN A 142 -4.17 -3.08 5.39
N PRO A 143 -3.25 -3.74 6.11
CA PRO A 143 -1.90 -3.95 5.62
C PRO A 143 -1.87 -4.79 4.34
N PRO A 144 -1.35 -4.25 3.22
CA PRO A 144 -1.02 -5.08 2.07
C PRO A 144 0.16 -6.01 2.40
N ARG A 145 0.29 -7.10 1.64
CA ARG A 145 1.41 -8.05 1.76
C ARG A 145 2.76 -7.43 1.41
N SER A 146 2.75 -6.34 0.65
CA SER A 146 3.94 -5.53 0.37
C SER A 146 4.36 -4.61 1.53
N SER A 147 3.50 -4.37 2.52
CA SER A 147 3.83 -3.45 3.61
C SER A 147 4.85 -4.07 4.56
N THR A 148 5.99 -3.41 4.69
CA THR A 148 7.12 -3.81 5.55
C THR A 148 7.12 -3.12 6.91
N TYR A 149 6.09 -2.34 7.23
CA TYR A 149 6.01 -1.61 8.49
C TYR A 149 4.70 -1.86 9.23
N ARG A 150 4.73 -1.64 10.55
CA ARG A 150 3.57 -1.64 11.43
C ARG A 150 3.74 -0.56 12.50
N ARG A 151 2.74 0.28 12.68
CA ARG A 151 2.62 1.17 13.83
C ARG A 151 1.70 0.53 14.86
N ILE A 152 2.29 0.19 16.00
CA ILE A 152 1.67 -0.61 17.06
C ILE A 152 1.51 0.25 18.31
N ILE A 153 0.37 0.15 18.97
CA ILE A 153 0.15 0.80 20.26
C ILE A 153 0.90 0.08 21.36
N ILE A 154 1.66 0.82 22.16
CA ILE A 154 2.37 0.28 23.33
C ILE A 154 1.72 0.71 24.64
N GLU A 155 1.24 1.96 24.73
CA GLU A 155 0.41 2.45 25.84
C GLU A 155 -0.45 3.64 25.38
N ARG A 156 -1.28 4.19 26.27
CA ARG A 156 -2.13 5.36 25.95
C ARG A 156 -1.28 6.52 25.42
N LYS A 157 -1.71 7.12 24.32
CA LYS A 157 -0.98 8.19 23.61
C LYS A 157 0.48 7.85 23.25
N CYS A 158 0.85 6.57 23.15
CA CYS A 158 2.17 6.16 22.70
C CYS A 158 2.15 4.93 21.78
N SER A 159 2.87 5.03 20.67
CA SER A 159 2.98 3.96 19.67
C SER A 159 4.42 3.79 19.22
N ILE A 160 4.76 2.58 18.77
CA ILE A 160 6.01 2.25 18.11
C ILE A 160 5.73 1.94 16.64
N ASN A 161 6.37 2.67 15.74
CA ASN A 161 6.45 2.30 14.33
C ASN A 161 7.66 1.39 14.14
N ILE A 162 7.46 0.19 13.60
CA ILE A 162 8.53 -0.76 13.28
C ILE A 162 8.58 -1.00 11.78
N GLN A 163 9.79 -1.10 11.23
CA GLN A 163 10.06 -1.49 9.85
C GLN A 163 10.89 -2.77 9.85
N ILE A 164 10.30 -3.81 9.26
CA ILE A 164 10.79 -5.18 9.27
C ILE A 164 11.47 -5.46 7.94
N ASN A 165 12.67 -6.05 8.00
CA ASN A 165 13.39 -6.45 6.81
C ASN A 165 12.77 -7.74 6.22
N PRO A 166 12.20 -7.73 5.01
CA PRO A 166 11.58 -8.92 4.42
C PRO A 166 12.53 -10.09 4.20
N SER A 167 13.81 -9.80 3.96
CA SER A 167 14.85 -10.80 3.73
C SER A 167 15.46 -11.34 5.04
N ASN A 168 15.26 -10.66 6.17
CA ASN A 168 15.67 -11.13 7.49
C ASN A 168 14.62 -10.74 8.55
N PRO A 169 13.42 -11.35 8.51
CA PRO A 169 12.27 -10.85 9.24
C PRO A 169 12.41 -10.95 10.77
N ARG A 170 13.30 -11.80 11.28
CA ARG A 170 13.52 -11.97 12.74
C ARG A 170 14.62 -11.08 13.30
N SER A 171 15.31 -10.30 12.46
CA SER A 171 16.27 -9.31 12.95
C SER A 171 15.56 -8.20 13.72
N ILE A 172 16.31 -7.48 14.55
CA ILE A 172 15.77 -6.28 15.20
C ILE A 172 15.28 -5.29 14.12
N PRO A 173 14.00 -4.85 14.18
CA PRO A 173 13.48 -3.92 13.20
C PRO A 173 14.06 -2.52 13.43
N ILE A 174 14.05 -1.70 12.38
CA ILE A 174 14.19 -0.25 12.56
C ILE A 174 12.92 0.22 13.26
N TYR A 175 13.03 1.08 14.26
CA TYR A 175 11.86 1.55 15.00
C TYR A 175 11.88 3.06 15.27
N GLN A 176 10.70 3.63 15.42
CA GLN A 176 10.48 5.01 15.82
C GLN A 176 9.32 5.08 16.82
N LEU A 177 9.57 5.68 17.99
CA LEU A 177 8.55 5.92 18.99
C LEU A 177 7.82 7.23 18.70
N MET A 178 6.52 7.25 18.99
CA MET A 178 5.65 8.41 18.83
C MET A 178 4.79 8.57 20.08
N GLY A 179 4.74 9.76 20.64
CA GLY A 179 4.04 10.09 21.89
C GLY A 179 4.59 11.39 22.48
N SER A 180 4.26 11.70 23.74
CA SER A 180 4.90 12.81 24.44
C SER A 180 6.40 12.56 24.64
N ASP A 181 7.19 13.62 24.78
CA ASP A 181 8.65 13.52 24.97
C ASP A 181 9.00 12.62 26.17
N GLU A 182 8.23 12.69 27.25
CA GLU A 182 8.40 11.85 28.45
C GLU A 182 8.25 10.35 28.13
N LEU A 183 7.18 9.98 27.41
CA LEU A 183 6.92 8.59 27.03
C LEU A 183 7.96 8.09 26.03
N VAL A 184 8.32 8.91 25.04
CA VAL A 184 9.36 8.57 24.05
C VAL A 184 10.70 8.32 24.75
N GLN A 185 11.11 9.17 25.69
CA GLN A 185 12.35 8.98 26.45
C GLN A 185 12.32 7.71 27.30
N LYS A 186 11.21 7.45 28.02
CA LYS A 186 10.99 6.23 28.81
C LYS A 186 11.20 4.97 27.96
N TRP A 187 10.48 4.86 26.85
CA TRP A 187 10.54 3.66 26.00
C TRP A 187 11.85 3.52 25.25
N THR A 188 12.46 4.62 24.83
CA THR A 188 13.79 4.61 24.21
C THR A 188 14.82 4.01 25.17
N LYS A 189 14.82 4.44 26.44
CA LYS A 189 15.71 3.90 27.47
C LYS A 189 15.50 2.40 27.69
N ILE A 190 14.25 1.93 27.72
CA ILE A 190 13.91 0.51 27.87
C ILE A 190 14.44 -0.30 26.68
N LEU A 191 14.14 0.13 25.45
CA LEU A 191 14.55 -0.57 24.23
C LEU A 191 16.07 -0.68 24.11
N ILE A 192 16.81 0.40 24.35
CA ILE A 192 18.28 0.40 24.30
C ILE A 192 18.86 -0.50 25.39
N ASN A 193 18.42 -0.33 26.64
CA ASN A 193 19.00 -1.07 27.76
C ASN A 193 18.72 -2.56 27.70
N ARG A 194 17.63 -2.98 27.04
CA ARG A 194 17.21 -4.38 26.95
C ARG A 194 17.38 -4.97 25.55
N GLN A 195 18.02 -4.25 24.62
CA GLN A 195 18.25 -4.72 23.25
C GLN A 195 18.98 -6.07 23.19
N TYR A 196 19.89 -6.32 24.14
CA TYR A 196 20.64 -7.57 24.25
C TYR A 196 19.75 -8.81 24.50
N LEU A 197 18.48 -8.64 24.90
CA LEU A 197 17.53 -9.72 25.08
C LEU A 197 16.92 -10.22 23.76
N TRP A 198 17.18 -9.53 22.64
CA TRP A 198 16.68 -9.92 21.33
C TRP A 198 17.22 -11.29 20.92
N ASN A 199 16.32 -12.22 20.58
CA ASN A 199 16.67 -13.56 20.17
C ASN A 199 16.07 -13.86 18.79
N LEU A 200 16.92 -14.22 17.82
CA LEU A 200 16.51 -14.55 16.45
C LEU A 200 15.66 -15.82 16.36
N ASN A 201 15.66 -16.68 17.39
CA ASN A 201 14.80 -17.86 17.44
C ASN A 201 13.35 -17.51 17.83
N ASN A 202 13.15 -16.37 18.49
CA ASN A 202 11.82 -15.88 18.86
C ASN A 202 11.21 -15.07 17.71
N THR A 203 9.90 -14.92 17.74
CA THR A 203 9.22 -14.00 16.81
C THR A 203 9.47 -12.54 17.16
N ILE A 204 9.19 -11.62 16.23
CA ILE A 204 9.26 -10.18 16.48
C ILE A 204 8.33 -9.80 17.65
N TYR A 205 7.10 -10.34 17.64
CA TYR A 205 6.12 -10.09 18.68
C TYR A 205 6.66 -10.50 20.06
N GLU A 206 7.20 -11.72 20.17
CA GLU A 206 7.75 -12.25 21.42
C GLU A 206 8.94 -11.41 21.92
N ASN A 207 9.84 -11.02 21.03
CA ASN A 207 10.96 -10.15 21.36
C ASN A 207 10.49 -8.78 21.87
N LEU A 208 9.58 -8.12 21.14
CA LEU A 208 9.05 -6.82 21.55
C LEU A 208 8.30 -6.92 22.88
N LYS A 209 7.46 -7.95 23.07
CA LYS A 209 6.73 -8.19 24.32
C LYS A 209 7.70 -8.33 25.49
N LYS A 210 8.76 -9.12 25.33
CA LYS A 210 9.76 -9.37 26.36
C LYS A 210 10.61 -8.13 26.69
N ILE A 211 11.02 -7.38 25.68
CA ILE A 211 11.88 -6.20 25.85
C ILE A 211 11.08 -5.07 26.53
N LEU A 212 9.89 -4.79 26.01
CA LEU A 212 8.99 -3.76 26.54
C LEU A 212 8.39 -4.17 27.89
N ASP A 213 8.27 -5.47 28.15
CA ASP A 213 7.70 -6.04 29.37
C ASP A 213 6.28 -5.53 29.61
N ILE A 214 5.46 -5.62 28.56
CA ILE A 214 4.06 -5.20 28.54
C ILE A 214 3.16 -6.29 27.96
N ASP A 215 1.89 -6.26 28.34
CA ASP A 215 0.85 -6.84 27.52
C ASP A 215 0.35 -5.79 26.53
N PHE A 216 0.54 -6.05 25.24
CA PHE A 216 0.12 -5.14 24.19
C PHE A 216 -1.39 -4.84 24.29
N PRO A 217 -1.78 -3.56 24.26
CA PRO A 217 -3.18 -3.16 24.19
C PRO A 217 -3.87 -3.84 23.00
N GLN A 218 -5.07 -4.33 23.25
CA GLN A 218 -5.93 -4.93 22.22
C GLN A 218 -6.98 -3.90 21.78
N LYS A 219 -7.40 -3.99 20.52
CA LYS A 219 -8.34 -3.06 19.88
C LYS A 219 -9.69 -3.01 20.62
N GLU A 220 -10.09 -4.08 21.29
CA GLU A 220 -11.37 -4.15 22.02
C GLU A 220 -11.34 -3.42 23.37
N LYS A 221 -10.16 -3.10 23.90
CA LYS A 221 -9.99 -2.55 25.27
C LYS A 221 -9.84 -1.04 25.31
N MET A 222 -9.74 -0.37 24.17
CA MET A 222 -9.46 1.05 24.07
C MET A 222 -10.12 1.59 22.80
N THR A 223 -10.42 2.89 22.79
CA THR A 223 -11.01 3.60 21.65
C THR A 223 -9.94 4.40 20.91
N LEU A 224 -10.20 4.76 19.66
CA LEU A 224 -9.31 5.64 18.88
C LEU A 224 -9.01 6.96 19.59
N SER A 225 -10.00 7.49 20.33
CA SER A 225 -9.84 8.71 21.12
C SER A 225 -8.87 8.57 22.30
N ASP A 226 -8.61 7.34 22.78
CA ASP A 226 -7.61 7.08 23.83
C ASP A 226 -6.17 7.15 23.31
N ILE A 227 -5.98 7.14 21.99
CA ILE A 227 -4.68 7.05 21.33
C ILE A 227 -4.32 8.30 20.56
N SER A 228 -5.26 8.78 19.75
CA SER A 228 -5.02 9.84 18.78
C SER A 228 -6.09 10.89 18.93
N GLU A 229 -5.68 12.15 19.03
CA GLU A 229 -6.61 13.27 18.99
C GLU A 229 -7.03 13.55 17.54
N GLU A 230 -8.26 14.01 17.34
CA GLU A 230 -8.74 14.40 16.02
C GLU A 230 -7.87 15.50 15.41
N CYS A 231 -7.75 15.49 14.09
CA CYS A 231 -7.06 16.56 13.39
C CYS A 231 -7.75 17.90 13.65
N GLY A 232 -6.98 18.92 14.03
CA GLY A 232 -7.49 20.26 14.26
C GLY A 232 -8.04 20.99 13.04
N ILE A 233 -7.94 20.43 11.84
CA ILE A 233 -8.45 21.06 10.60
C ILE A 233 -9.70 20.33 10.09
N CYS A 234 -9.63 19.00 9.92
CA CYS A 234 -10.75 18.23 9.38
C CYS A 234 -11.65 17.63 10.47
N TYR A 235 -11.29 17.75 11.76
CA TYR A 235 -12.05 17.23 12.90
C TYR A 235 -12.37 15.73 12.78
N SER A 236 -11.46 14.97 12.17
CA SER A 236 -11.54 13.53 12.02
C SER A 236 -10.26 12.89 12.53
N HIS A 237 -10.36 11.67 13.06
CA HIS A 237 -9.18 10.83 13.34
C HIS A 237 -8.55 10.33 12.04
N TYR A 238 -9.34 9.92 11.05
CA TYR A 238 -8.81 9.38 9.81
C TYR A 238 -9.01 10.34 8.65
N LEU A 239 -7.94 10.53 7.88
CA LEU A 239 -8.00 11.13 6.56
C LEU A 239 -7.84 10.02 5.52
N THR A 240 -8.86 9.81 4.70
CA THR A 240 -8.77 8.91 3.55
C THR A 240 -8.00 9.61 2.43
N VAL A 241 -6.91 8.99 1.99
CA VAL A 241 -6.05 9.45 0.90
C VAL A 241 -6.06 8.41 -0.21
N ASN A 242 -6.42 8.85 -1.41
CA ASN A 242 -6.43 8.01 -2.60
C ASN A 242 -5.08 8.13 -3.31
N ASN A 243 -4.33 7.04 -3.35
CA ASN A 243 -3.05 6.93 -4.05
C ASN A 243 -3.21 6.03 -5.30
N GLY A 244 -4.14 6.41 -6.18
CA GLY A 244 -4.50 5.60 -7.35
C GLY A 244 -5.44 4.45 -6.97
N ASP A 245 -4.97 3.21 -7.02
CA ASP A 245 -5.77 2.00 -6.79
C ASP A 245 -5.93 1.61 -5.31
N LYS A 246 -5.32 2.37 -4.40
CA LYS A 246 -5.34 2.10 -2.95
C LYS A 246 -5.88 3.30 -2.17
N GLU A 247 -6.86 3.03 -1.31
CA GLU A 247 -7.32 3.95 -0.29
C GLU A 247 -6.53 3.69 1.00
N GLU A 248 -5.85 4.72 1.48
CA GLU A 248 -5.12 4.67 2.73
C GLU A 248 -5.79 5.61 3.73
N MET A 249 -5.94 5.17 4.97
CA MET A 249 -6.50 5.98 6.05
C MET A 249 -5.38 6.33 7.02
N LEU A 250 -5.09 7.62 7.13
CA LEU A 250 -3.96 8.14 7.91
C LEU A 250 -4.45 8.80 9.21
N LEU A 251 -3.72 8.60 10.31
CA LEU A 251 -3.92 9.35 11.54
C LEU A 251 -3.15 10.68 11.50
N PRO A 252 -3.47 11.64 12.39
CA PRO A 252 -2.68 12.84 12.56
C PRO A 252 -1.25 12.47 12.97
N ASP A 253 -0.28 12.94 12.19
CA ASP A 253 1.14 12.64 12.30
C ASP A 253 1.98 13.90 12.58
N LYS A 254 1.34 15.07 12.61
CA LYS A 254 1.97 16.35 12.98
C LYS A 254 1.33 16.93 14.23
N GLN A 255 2.16 17.38 15.16
CA GLN A 255 1.70 18.04 16.38
C GLN A 255 2.35 19.40 16.53
N CYS A 256 1.58 20.39 17.00
CA CYS A 256 2.13 21.68 17.37
C CYS A 256 3.13 21.53 18.53
N LYS A 257 4.34 22.09 18.39
CA LYS A 257 5.40 22.02 19.41
C LYS A 257 5.12 22.89 20.65
N ASN A 258 4.17 23.83 20.55
CA ASN A 258 3.73 24.60 21.71
C ASN A 258 3.02 23.69 22.69
N SER A 259 3.59 23.47 23.87
CA SER A 259 3.03 22.60 24.93
C SER A 259 1.67 23.05 25.46
N LYS A 260 1.30 24.33 25.29
CA LYS A 260 -0.04 24.83 25.63
C LYS A 260 -1.08 24.55 24.55
N CYS A 261 -0.65 24.33 23.31
CA CYS A 261 -1.53 24.08 22.17
C CYS A 261 -1.64 22.57 21.90
N SER A 262 -0.51 21.92 21.64
CA SER A 262 -0.36 20.48 21.39
C SER A 262 -1.35 19.87 20.37
N ARG A 263 -1.97 20.70 19.53
CA ARG A 263 -2.98 20.26 18.56
C ARG A 263 -2.35 19.38 17.49
N SER A 264 -3.02 18.27 17.18
CA SER A 264 -2.61 17.31 16.15
C SER A 264 -3.24 17.62 14.80
N PHE A 265 -2.52 17.32 13.72
CA PHE A 265 -2.93 17.52 12.34
C PHE A 265 -2.48 16.36 11.46
N HIS A 266 -3.29 15.98 10.47
CA HIS A 266 -2.77 15.22 9.33
C HIS A 266 -1.82 16.12 8.54
N TYR A 267 -0.67 15.58 8.13
CA TYR A 267 0.29 16.28 7.28
C TYR A 267 -0.38 16.95 6.09
N LYS A 268 -1.24 16.21 5.37
CA LYS A 268 -1.93 16.74 4.18
C LYS A 268 -2.88 17.89 4.51
N CYS A 269 -3.64 17.80 5.61
CA CYS A 269 -4.52 18.89 6.03
C CYS A 269 -3.71 20.16 6.37
N LEU A 270 -2.63 20.00 7.14
CA LEU A 270 -1.78 21.13 7.51
C LEU A 270 -1.02 21.70 6.30
N PHE A 271 -0.57 20.84 5.39
CA PHE A 271 0.12 21.23 4.15
C PHE A 271 -0.78 22.09 3.26
N GLU A 272 -2.01 21.62 3.00
CA GLU A 272 -2.99 22.38 2.20
C GLU A 272 -3.36 23.70 2.88
N TRP A 273 -3.55 23.69 4.20
CA TRP A 273 -3.80 24.91 4.98
C TRP A 273 -2.65 25.91 4.82
N LEU A 274 -1.42 25.51 5.10
CA LEU A 274 -0.26 26.41 5.02
C LEU A 274 -0.06 26.94 3.60
N ARG A 275 -0.21 26.10 2.57
CA ARG A 275 -0.07 26.53 1.17
C ARG A 275 -1.13 27.56 0.75
N SER A 276 -2.29 27.58 1.41
CA SER A 276 -3.35 28.57 1.13
C SER A 276 -3.06 29.97 1.72
N LEU A 277 -2.08 30.10 2.62
CA LEU A 277 -1.75 31.36 3.29
C LEU A 277 -0.61 32.10 2.59
N THR A 278 -0.79 33.40 2.36
CA THR A 278 0.25 34.28 1.79
C THR A 278 1.45 34.51 2.71
N THR A 279 1.30 34.23 4.01
CA THR A 279 2.34 34.40 5.03
C THR A 279 3.27 33.19 5.15
N THR A 280 2.93 32.08 4.50
CA THR A 280 3.71 30.86 4.52
C THR A 280 4.97 31.01 3.69
N LYS A 281 6.11 30.61 4.26
CA LYS A 281 7.41 30.64 3.60
C LYS A 281 7.83 29.23 3.20
N THR A 282 8.32 29.08 1.98
CA THR A 282 8.90 27.82 1.47
C THR A 282 10.42 27.96 1.39
N SER A 283 11.17 27.01 1.95
CA SER A 283 12.64 27.00 1.84
C SER A 283 13.16 25.56 1.91
N PHE A 284 14.03 25.16 0.99
CA PHE A 284 14.65 23.82 0.93
C PHE A 284 13.67 22.65 1.11
N ASN A 285 12.53 22.69 0.42
CA ASN A 285 11.42 21.73 0.54
C ASN A 285 10.68 21.69 1.89
N TYR A 286 11.02 22.58 2.83
CA TYR A 286 10.26 22.78 4.05
C TYR A 286 9.25 23.93 3.89
N LEU A 287 8.09 23.75 4.53
CA LEU A 287 7.03 24.74 4.65
C LEU A 287 7.02 25.29 6.08
N TYR A 288 7.25 26.59 6.20
CA TYR A 288 7.21 27.31 7.47
C TYR A 288 5.98 28.20 7.51
N GLY A 289 5.14 28.00 8.51
CA GLY A 289 3.98 28.85 8.71
C GLY A 289 3.55 28.89 10.16
N LYS A 290 2.38 29.48 10.40
CA LYS A 290 1.80 29.59 11.73
C LYS A 290 0.82 28.46 12.00
N CYS A 291 0.85 27.92 13.22
CA CYS A 291 -0.16 26.99 13.70
C CYS A 291 -1.56 27.63 13.62
N PRO A 292 -2.59 26.93 13.09
CA PRO A 292 -3.94 27.48 12.96
C PRO A 292 -4.61 27.87 14.29
N TYR A 293 -4.09 27.37 15.42
CA TYR A 293 -4.71 27.53 16.75
C TYR A 293 -3.97 28.50 17.67
N CYS A 294 -2.63 28.49 17.66
CA CYS A 294 -1.82 29.29 18.60
C CYS A 294 -0.87 30.27 17.92
N GLU A 295 -0.88 30.32 16.59
CA GLU A 295 0.00 31.15 15.76
C GLU A 295 1.51 30.94 15.91
N GLU A 296 1.97 30.03 16.78
CA GLU A 296 3.37 29.67 16.85
C GLU A 296 3.84 28.98 15.57
N MET A 297 5.14 29.10 15.29
CA MET A 297 5.74 28.57 14.07
C MET A 297 5.64 27.05 14.05
N ILE A 298 5.15 26.52 12.93
CA ILE A 298 5.12 25.09 12.61
C ILE A 298 5.88 24.86 11.31
N THR A 299 6.59 23.73 11.25
CA THR A 299 7.38 23.33 10.09
C THR A 299 6.89 21.98 9.57
N LEU A 300 6.66 21.93 8.27
CA LEU A 300 6.38 20.72 7.49
C LEU A 300 7.58 20.38 6.62
#